data_AF-A0A034WEI5-F1
#
_entry.id   AF-A0A034WEI5-F1
#
_cell.length_a   1.000
_cell.length_b   1.000
_cell.length_c   1.000
_cell.angle_alpha   90.00
_cell.angle_beta   90.00
_cell.angle_gamma   90.00
#
_symmetry.space_group_name_H-M   'P 1'
#
loop_
_entity.id
_entity.type
_entity.pdbx_description
1 polymer ?
#
loop_
_entity_poly.entity_id
_entity_poly.type
_entity_poly.pdbx_seq_one_letter_code
_entity_poly.pdbx_strand_id
1 'polypeptide(L)'
;MGLDNWLHWTAWFIKSFLMLGISSVLIVVLIKIKWFEGVSVLTFSNWSILLVFLLIYTIASICFCFMMATFFSSASTAAAVTGLVWFITYLPLSFTVKTYETMSLGSKLGWCLISNTAMGFGFKEILGFEGNGEGLQWNNLFKTVSVDSNLTVGAIMLMMLLSSVIYMLICLYVEQIMPGDFGVPKKWNFPFTVSYWCGQKEYVGIEDMSNGSASKASGFLNSIEPFD
;
A
#
# COMPACT_ATOMS: atom_id res chain seq x y z
N MET A 1 -13.19 11.64 17.52
CA MET A 1 -12.15 11.44 18.55
C MET A 1 -10.83 11.88 17.94
N GLY A 2 -10.07 12.77 18.59
CA GLY A 2 -8.87 13.43 18.02
C GLY A 2 -7.64 12.53 17.88
N LEU A 3 -7.80 11.31 17.39
CA LEU A 3 -6.72 10.37 17.13
C LEU A 3 -6.23 10.54 15.69
N ASP A 4 -4.91 10.54 15.49
CA ASP A 4 -4.33 10.68 14.17
C ASP A 4 -4.75 9.54 13.24
N ASN A 5 -5.21 9.91 12.05
CA ASN A 5 -5.74 8.98 11.05
C ASN A 5 -4.73 7.90 10.63
N TRP A 6 -3.44 8.25 10.63
CA TRP A 6 -2.35 7.32 10.33
C TRP A 6 -2.27 6.14 11.30
N LEU A 7 -2.68 6.33 12.56
CA LEU A 7 -2.70 5.25 13.55
C LEU A 7 -3.78 4.22 13.22
N HIS A 8 -4.92 4.66 12.70
CA HIS A 8 -5.99 3.77 12.26
C HIS A 8 -5.53 2.90 11.08
N TRP A 9 -4.92 3.49 10.04
CA TRP A 9 -4.37 2.73 8.92
C TRP A 9 -3.29 1.74 9.34
N THR A 10 -2.40 2.16 10.25
CA THR A 10 -1.34 1.30 10.76
C THR A 10 -1.92 0.11 11.54
N ALA A 11 -2.95 0.33 12.36
CA ALA A 11 -3.63 -0.74 13.07
C ALA A 11 -4.29 -1.75 12.12
N TRP A 12 -4.99 -1.27 11.09
CA TRP A 12 -5.58 -2.13 10.06
C TRP A 12 -4.53 -2.86 9.23
N PHE A 13 -3.40 -2.21 8.94
CA PHE A 13 -2.28 -2.80 8.24
C PHE A 13 -1.71 -3.97 9.03
N ILE A 14 -1.34 -3.74 10.30
CA ILE A 14 -0.75 -4.77 11.17
C ILE A 14 -1.72 -5.95 11.34
N LYS A 15 -3.00 -5.67 11.60
CA LYS A 15 -4.02 -6.72 11.73
C LYS A 15 -4.13 -7.57 10.46
N SER A 16 -4.20 -6.93 9.29
CA SER A 16 -4.31 -7.63 8.01
C SER A 16 -3.03 -8.39 7.65
N PHE A 17 -1.87 -7.79 7.94
CA PHE A 17 -0.57 -8.39 7.70
C PHE A 17 -0.35 -9.64 8.55
N LEU A 18 -0.74 -9.62 9.83
CA LEU A 18 -0.66 -10.80 10.68
C LEU A 18 -1.60 -11.91 10.19
N MET A 19 -2.85 -11.56 9.85
CA MET A 19 -3.84 -12.52 9.36
C MET A 19 -3.37 -13.20 8.06
N LEU A 20 -2.94 -12.41 7.08
CA LEU A 20 -2.48 -12.94 5.78
C LEU A 20 -1.07 -13.55 5.86
N GLY A 21 -0.22 -13.08 6.77
CA GLY A 21 1.11 -13.64 7.02
C GLY A 21 1.03 -15.08 7.52
N ILE A 22 0.07 -15.40 8.39
CA ILE A 22 -0.21 -16.78 8.81
C ILE A 22 -0.58 -17.64 7.59
N SER A 23 -1.44 -17.14 6.70
CA SER A 23 -1.78 -17.83 5.46
C SER A 23 -0.56 -18.06 4.56
N SER A 24 0.33 -17.07 4.43
CA SER A 24 1.57 -17.20 3.65
C SER A 24 2.50 -18.28 4.22
N VAL A 25 2.62 -18.38 5.55
CA VAL A 25 3.39 -19.46 6.20
C VAL A 25 2.77 -20.82 5.89
N LEU A 26 1.44 -20.94 6.01
CA LEU A 26 0.74 -22.18 5.67
C LEU A 26 0.98 -22.60 4.21
N ILE A 27 0.94 -21.65 3.27
CA ILE A 27 1.22 -21.92 1.86
C ILE A 27 2.65 -22.46 1.66
N VAL A 28 3.66 -21.83 2.30
CA VAL A 28 5.06 -22.31 2.21
C VAL A 28 5.18 -23.72 2.77
N VAL A 29 4.54 -23.98 3.92
CA VAL A 29 4.52 -25.32 4.53
C VAL A 29 3.90 -26.33 3.58
N LEU A 30 2.75 -26.04 2.96
CA LEU A 30 2.09 -26.93 2.01
C LEU A 30 2.94 -27.21 0.76
N ILE A 31 3.64 -26.21 0.24
CA ILE A 31 4.54 -26.34 -0.93
C ILE A 31 5.79 -27.17 -0.58
N LYS A 32 6.26 -27.09 0.66
CA LYS A 32 7.45 -27.80 1.14
C LYS A 32 7.18 -29.20 1.67
N ILE A 33 5.98 -29.47 2.16
CA ILE A 33 5.58 -30.82 2.58
C ILE A 33 5.72 -31.77 1.39
N LYS A 34 6.33 -32.93 1.66
CA LYS A 34 6.44 -34.04 0.70
C LYS A 34 5.13 -34.79 0.71
N TRP A 35 4.38 -34.72 -0.39
CA TRP A 35 3.04 -35.32 -0.47
C TRP A 35 3.07 -36.77 -0.95
N PHE A 36 3.72 -37.02 -2.10
CA PHE A 36 3.80 -38.35 -2.70
C PHE A 36 5.22 -38.60 -3.19
N GLU A 37 5.73 -39.81 -2.94
CA GLU A 37 7.07 -40.29 -3.33
C GLU A 37 8.27 -39.48 -2.80
N GLY A 38 8.07 -38.67 -1.77
CA GLY A 38 9.16 -37.90 -1.14
C GLY A 38 9.60 -36.66 -1.91
N VAL A 39 8.85 -36.28 -2.96
CA VAL A 39 9.07 -35.07 -3.76
C VAL A 39 8.18 -33.94 -3.23
N SER A 40 8.78 -32.77 -2.97
CA SER A 40 8.04 -31.55 -2.63
C SER A 40 7.73 -30.77 -3.92
N VAL A 41 6.68 -29.95 -3.93
CA VAL A 41 6.32 -29.12 -5.09
C VAL A 41 7.49 -28.21 -5.51
N LEU A 42 8.23 -27.68 -4.52
CA LEU A 42 9.53 -27.05 -4.71
C LEU A 42 10.55 -27.75 -3.80
N THR A 43 11.27 -28.74 -4.33
CA THR A 43 12.21 -29.57 -3.59
C THR A 43 13.52 -28.82 -3.28
N PHE A 44 14.11 -28.15 -4.27
CA PHE A 44 15.42 -27.52 -4.20
C PHE A 44 15.40 -26.09 -3.63
N SER A 45 14.31 -25.35 -3.82
CA SER A 45 14.20 -23.94 -3.39
C SER A 45 14.26 -23.72 -1.86
N ASN A 46 14.86 -22.65 -1.36
CA ASN A 46 14.93 -22.40 0.08
C ASN A 46 13.58 -21.91 0.65
N TRP A 47 13.13 -22.48 1.77
CA TRP A 47 11.84 -22.12 2.40
C TRP A 47 11.77 -20.65 2.84
N SER A 48 12.90 -20.08 3.29
CA SER A 48 12.96 -18.70 3.79
C SER A 48 12.70 -17.67 2.69
N ILE A 49 13.23 -17.91 1.48
CA ILE A 49 13.06 -16.98 0.34
C ILE A 49 11.62 -17.02 -0.16
N LEU A 50 11.04 -18.22 -0.26
CA LEU A 50 9.64 -18.39 -0.66
C LEU A 50 8.71 -17.67 0.31
N LEU A 51 9.00 -17.73 1.60
CA LEU A 51 8.27 -17.01 2.63
C LEU A 51 8.43 -15.49 2.48
N VAL A 52 9.65 -14.99 2.29
CA VAL A 52 9.88 -13.55 2.08
C VAL A 52 9.18 -13.05 0.81
N PHE A 53 9.24 -13.81 -0.28
CA PHE A 53 8.54 -13.50 -1.52
C PHE A 53 7.02 -13.39 -1.31
N LEU A 54 6.41 -14.37 -0.62
CA LEU A 54 4.99 -14.35 -0.28
C LEU A 54 4.62 -13.21 0.68
N LEU A 55 5.47 -12.88 1.66
CA LEU A 55 5.23 -11.74 2.56
C LEU A 55 5.26 -10.40 1.82
N ILE A 56 6.20 -10.21 0.89
CA ILE A 56 6.24 -9.00 0.04
C ILE A 56 4.96 -8.90 -0.79
N TYR A 57 4.49 -10.03 -1.35
CA TYR A 57 3.21 -10.08 -2.04
C TYR A 57 2.03 -9.70 -1.14
N THR A 58 1.99 -10.21 0.10
CA THR A 58 0.97 -9.84 1.09
C THR A 58 0.96 -8.35 1.36
N ILE A 59 2.14 -7.73 1.57
CA ILE A 59 2.26 -6.29 1.80
C ILE A 59 1.72 -5.51 0.60
N ALA A 60 2.14 -5.85 -0.61
CA ALA A 60 1.69 -5.17 -1.83
C ALA A 60 0.17 -5.31 -2.04
N SER A 61 -0.40 -6.48 -1.75
CA SER A 61 -1.84 -6.75 -1.84
C SER A 61 -2.64 -5.92 -0.83
N ILE A 62 -2.16 -5.79 0.42
CA ILE A 62 -2.83 -4.96 1.44
C ILE A 62 -2.81 -3.49 1.01
N CYS A 63 -1.66 -2.96 0.55
CA CYS A 63 -1.55 -1.59 0.08
C CYS A 63 -2.49 -1.32 -1.12
N PHE A 64 -2.62 -2.27 -2.04
CA PHE A 64 -3.56 -2.19 -3.15
C PHE A 64 -5.02 -2.11 -2.64
N CYS A 65 -5.40 -2.97 -1.69
CA CYS A 65 -6.74 -2.94 -1.10
C CYS A 65 -7.03 -1.63 -0.37
N PHE A 66 -6.06 -1.06 0.35
CA PHE A 66 -6.21 0.23 1.02
C PHE A 66 -6.40 1.37 0.02
N MET A 67 -5.58 1.42 -1.04
CA MET A 67 -5.76 2.36 -2.13
C MET A 67 -7.18 2.28 -2.71
N MET A 68 -7.66 1.07 -3.03
CA MET A 68 -9.01 0.88 -3.56
C MET A 68 -10.10 1.28 -2.57
N ALA A 69 -9.92 1.00 -1.28
CA ALA A 69 -10.89 1.39 -0.24
C ALA A 69 -11.06 2.92 -0.13
N THR A 70 -9.99 3.70 -0.34
CA THR A 70 -10.08 5.17 -0.24
C THR A 70 -10.85 5.85 -1.37
N PHE A 71 -11.05 5.18 -2.51
CA PHE A 71 -11.81 5.76 -3.64
C PHE A 71 -13.32 5.70 -3.48
N PHE A 72 -13.84 4.90 -2.55
CA PHE A 72 -15.26 4.65 -2.41
C PHE A 72 -15.72 4.96 -0.98
N SER A 73 -16.77 5.76 -0.84
CA SER A 73 -17.40 6.05 0.46
C SER A 73 -18.17 4.87 1.03
N SER A 74 -18.73 4.01 0.17
CA SER A 74 -19.51 2.84 0.56
C SER A 74 -18.65 1.57 0.59
N ALA A 75 -18.50 0.95 1.77
CA ALA A 75 -17.72 -0.28 1.96
C ALA A 75 -18.16 -1.44 1.04
N SER A 76 -19.47 -1.63 0.85
CA SER A 76 -20.00 -2.70 -0.01
C SER A 76 -19.64 -2.49 -1.49
N THR A 77 -19.70 -1.24 -1.97
CA THR A 77 -19.30 -0.89 -3.34
C THR A 77 -17.79 -1.03 -3.51
N ALA A 78 -17.02 -0.58 -2.53
CA ALA A 78 -15.57 -0.73 -2.52
C ALA A 78 -15.16 -2.20 -2.66
N ALA A 79 -15.79 -3.10 -1.88
CA ALA A 79 -15.51 -4.53 -1.94
C ALA A 79 -15.85 -5.14 -3.31
N ALA A 80 -17.03 -4.84 -3.86
CA ALA A 80 -17.46 -5.37 -5.15
C ALA A 80 -16.54 -4.89 -6.30
N VAL A 81 -16.21 -3.60 -6.33
CA VAL A 81 -15.34 -3.04 -7.37
C VAL A 81 -13.90 -3.53 -7.20
N THR A 82 -13.37 -3.58 -5.98
CA THR A 82 -12.02 -4.12 -5.72
C THR A 82 -11.91 -5.56 -6.18
N GLY A 83 -12.93 -6.39 -5.92
CA GLY A 83 -12.98 -7.76 -6.41
C GLY A 83 -12.95 -7.83 -7.94
N LEU A 84 -13.74 -7.00 -8.62
CA LEU A 84 -13.73 -6.94 -10.09
C LEU A 84 -12.38 -6.50 -10.64
N VAL A 85 -11.79 -5.44 -10.07
CA VAL A 85 -10.46 -4.96 -10.46
C VAL A 85 -9.39 -6.02 -10.20
N TRP A 86 -9.49 -6.78 -9.10
CA TRP A 86 -8.59 -7.89 -8.80
C TRP A 86 -8.58 -8.94 -9.92
N PHE A 87 -9.76 -9.34 -10.43
CA PHE A 87 -9.82 -10.23 -11.59
C PHE A 87 -9.21 -9.62 -12.86
N ILE A 88 -9.46 -8.33 -13.11
CA ILE A 88 -8.87 -7.63 -14.26
C ILE A 88 -7.33 -7.62 -14.17
N THR A 89 -6.77 -7.41 -12.97
CA THR A 89 -5.32 -7.41 -12.76
C THR A 89 -4.64 -8.77 -12.99
N TYR A 90 -5.42 -9.86 -13.12
CA TYR A 90 -4.90 -11.17 -13.52
C TYR A 90 -4.79 -11.32 -15.04
N LEU A 91 -5.58 -10.57 -15.83
CA LEU A 91 -5.55 -10.66 -17.29
C LEU A 91 -4.17 -10.39 -17.92
N PRO A 92 -3.37 -9.41 -17.47
CA PRO A 92 -2.04 -9.16 -18.03
C PRO A 92 -1.12 -10.38 -17.97
N LEU A 93 -1.25 -11.26 -16.96
CA LEU A 93 -0.51 -12.52 -16.92
C LEU A 93 -0.85 -13.41 -18.12
N SER A 94 -2.15 -13.63 -18.37
CA SER A 94 -2.63 -14.49 -19.45
C SER A 94 -2.15 -14.02 -20.83
N PHE A 95 -2.07 -12.70 -21.04
CA PHE A 95 -1.54 -12.12 -22.27
C PHE A 95 -0.01 -12.23 -22.33
N THR A 96 0.68 -11.90 -21.25
CA THR A 96 2.15 -11.83 -21.27
C THR A 96 2.80 -13.20 -21.36
N VAL A 97 2.16 -14.28 -20.92
CA VAL A 97 2.67 -15.65 -21.11
C VAL A 97 2.89 -15.98 -22.59
N LYS A 98 2.04 -15.47 -23.50
CA LYS A 98 2.15 -15.74 -24.95
C LYS A 98 3.22 -14.91 -25.65
N THR A 99 3.56 -13.75 -25.11
CA THR A 99 4.47 -12.77 -25.74
C THR A 99 5.74 -12.58 -24.90
N TYR A 100 5.97 -13.45 -23.91
CA TYR A 100 7.05 -13.32 -22.93
C TYR A 100 8.45 -13.26 -23.57
N GLU A 101 8.63 -14.01 -24.66
CA GLU A 101 9.89 -14.15 -25.41
C GLU A 101 10.25 -12.88 -26.19
N THR A 102 9.25 -12.09 -26.62
CA THR A 102 9.48 -10.92 -27.50
C THR A 102 9.39 -9.58 -26.79
N MET A 103 9.08 -9.57 -25.49
CA MET A 103 8.91 -8.35 -24.70
C MET A 103 10.23 -7.82 -24.13
N SER A 104 10.41 -6.50 -24.25
CA SER A 104 11.54 -5.80 -23.65
C SER A 104 11.53 -5.89 -22.10
N LEU A 105 12.71 -5.79 -21.48
CA LEU A 105 12.88 -5.79 -20.03
C LEU A 105 12.01 -4.73 -19.35
N GLY A 106 12.00 -3.50 -19.88
CA GLY A 106 11.21 -2.39 -19.35
C GLY A 106 9.70 -2.66 -19.37
N SER A 107 9.19 -3.28 -20.44
CA SER A 107 7.79 -3.69 -20.53
C SER A 107 7.44 -4.74 -19.46
N LYS A 108 8.32 -5.73 -19.26
CA LYS A 108 8.13 -6.76 -18.22
C LYS A 108 8.11 -6.16 -16.82
N LEU A 109 9.03 -5.24 -16.51
CA LEU A 109 9.05 -4.52 -15.23
C LEU A 109 7.82 -3.61 -15.05
N GLY A 110 7.35 -2.98 -16.13
CA GLY A 110 6.11 -2.18 -16.11
C GLY A 110 4.91 -3.03 -15.71
N TRP A 111 4.78 -4.24 -16.28
CA TRP A 111 3.73 -5.19 -15.88
C TRP A 111 3.90 -5.71 -14.45
N CYS A 112 5.14 -5.80 -13.93
CA CYS A 112 5.41 -6.13 -12.53
C CYS A 112 4.95 -5.04 -11.54
N LEU A 113 4.57 -3.85 -12.01
CA LEU A 113 3.95 -2.87 -11.12
C LEU A 113 2.60 -3.37 -10.58
N ILE A 114 1.90 -4.18 -11.35
CA ILE A 114 0.66 -4.84 -10.91
C ILE A 114 1.06 -6.06 -10.09
N SER A 115 0.83 -6.02 -8.77
CA SER A 115 1.30 -7.06 -7.83
C SER A 115 0.83 -8.48 -8.18
N ASN A 116 -0.40 -8.62 -8.71
CA ASN A 116 -0.92 -9.91 -9.20
C ASN A 116 -0.10 -10.46 -10.37
N THR A 117 0.33 -9.59 -11.28
CA THR A 117 1.15 -9.97 -12.43
C THR A 117 2.60 -10.23 -12.03
N ALA A 118 3.14 -9.43 -11.12
CA ALA A 118 4.47 -9.66 -10.53
C ALA A 118 4.57 -11.05 -9.86
N MET A 119 3.52 -11.43 -9.13
CA MET A 119 3.43 -12.73 -8.46
C MET A 119 3.53 -13.90 -9.46
N GLY A 120 2.80 -13.82 -10.57
CA GLY A 120 2.83 -14.86 -11.60
C GLY A 120 4.20 -14.96 -12.30
N PHE A 121 4.85 -13.84 -12.59
CA PHE A 121 6.22 -13.87 -13.12
C PHE A 121 7.22 -14.40 -12.10
N GLY A 122 7.10 -14.02 -10.83
CA GLY A 122 7.95 -14.53 -9.77
C GLY A 122 7.86 -16.05 -9.65
N PHE A 123 6.65 -16.62 -9.62
CA PHE A 123 6.49 -18.08 -9.61
C PHE A 123 7.02 -18.75 -10.87
N LYS A 124 6.85 -18.15 -12.05
CA LYS A 124 7.40 -18.69 -13.30
C LYS A 124 8.93 -18.81 -13.23
N GLU A 125 9.61 -17.76 -12.77
CA GLU A 125 11.08 -17.78 -12.62
C GLU A 125 11.52 -18.76 -11.51
N ILE A 126 10.79 -18.84 -10.39
CA ILE A 126 11.06 -19.81 -9.30
C ILE A 126 10.95 -21.25 -9.82
N LEU A 127 9.90 -21.55 -10.58
CA LEU A 127 9.72 -22.87 -11.21
C LEU A 127 10.80 -23.15 -12.26
N GLY A 128 11.29 -22.12 -12.96
CA GLY A 128 12.41 -22.25 -13.88
C GLY A 128 13.72 -22.65 -13.17
N PHE A 129 14.04 -22.02 -12.03
CA PHE A 129 15.19 -22.43 -11.20
C PHE A 129 15.04 -23.84 -10.63
N GLU A 130 13.82 -24.21 -10.25
CA GLU A 130 13.51 -25.55 -9.77
C GLU A 130 13.67 -26.61 -10.87
N GLY A 131 13.23 -26.31 -12.10
CA GLY A 131 13.38 -27.19 -13.26
C GLY A 131 14.84 -27.41 -13.69
N ASN A 132 15.71 -26.43 -13.43
CA ASN A 132 17.16 -26.55 -13.65
C ASN A 132 17.90 -27.30 -12.53
N GLY A 133 17.23 -27.66 -11.43
CA GLY A 133 17.81 -28.38 -10.29
C GLY A 133 18.66 -27.54 -9.33
N GLU A 134 18.89 -26.25 -9.60
CA GLU A 134 19.55 -25.34 -8.65
C GLU A 134 18.60 -24.90 -7.52
N GLY A 135 17.31 -24.72 -7.85
CA GLY A 135 16.31 -24.14 -6.96
C GLY A 135 16.58 -22.66 -6.63
N LEU A 136 15.59 -22.00 -6.04
CA LEU A 136 15.75 -20.61 -5.62
C LEU A 136 16.59 -20.53 -4.32
N GLN A 137 17.76 -19.89 -4.40
CA GLN A 137 18.67 -19.66 -3.27
C GLN A 137 18.98 -18.17 -3.11
N TRP A 138 19.39 -17.73 -1.90
CA TRP A 138 19.62 -16.31 -1.60
C TRP A 138 20.74 -15.73 -2.46
N ASN A 139 21.77 -16.53 -2.70
CA ASN A 139 22.90 -16.17 -3.56
C ASN A 139 22.50 -16.09 -5.04
N ASN A 140 21.40 -16.74 -5.44
CA ASN A 140 20.95 -16.87 -6.82
C ASN A 140 19.82 -15.89 -7.19
N LEU A 141 19.41 -15.04 -6.25
CA LEU A 141 18.21 -14.23 -6.32
C LEU A 141 18.28 -13.14 -7.42
N PHE A 142 19.50 -12.72 -7.77
CA PHE A 142 19.79 -11.78 -8.85
C PHE A 142 20.41 -12.44 -10.09
N LYS A 143 20.51 -13.78 -10.13
CA LYS A 143 20.88 -14.49 -11.36
C LYS A 143 19.63 -14.62 -12.24
N THR A 144 19.82 -14.65 -13.55
CA THR A 144 18.75 -14.93 -14.51
C THR A 144 18.64 -16.44 -14.72
N VAL A 145 17.41 -16.95 -14.86
CA VAL A 145 17.16 -18.38 -15.12
C VAL A 145 17.55 -18.77 -16.54
N SER A 146 17.41 -17.83 -17.48
CA SER A 146 17.67 -18.03 -18.92
C SER A 146 18.54 -16.89 -19.44
N VAL A 147 19.44 -17.20 -20.38
CA VAL A 147 20.35 -16.24 -21.02
C VAL A 147 19.57 -15.12 -21.74
N ASP A 148 18.34 -15.41 -22.18
CA ASP A 148 17.46 -14.47 -22.88
C ASP A 148 16.51 -13.68 -21.95
N SER A 149 16.34 -14.13 -20.69
CA SER A 149 15.43 -13.51 -19.73
C SER A 149 16.18 -12.57 -18.80
N ASN A 150 16.23 -11.28 -19.14
CA ASN A 150 16.86 -10.25 -18.31
C ASN A 150 16.10 -9.92 -16.99
N LEU A 151 15.10 -10.73 -16.61
CA LEU A 151 14.22 -10.47 -15.47
C LEU A 151 14.60 -11.40 -14.32
N THR A 152 14.99 -10.83 -13.17
CA THR A 152 15.44 -11.58 -11.99
C THR A 152 14.37 -11.59 -10.91
N VAL A 153 14.33 -12.65 -10.09
CA VAL A 153 13.38 -12.74 -8.97
C VAL A 153 13.55 -11.58 -8.00
N GLY A 154 14.80 -11.16 -7.76
CA GLY A 154 15.11 -9.97 -6.97
C GLY A 154 14.53 -8.67 -7.54
N ALA A 155 14.63 -8.46 -8.86
CA ALA A 155 14.03 -7.29 -9.49
C ALA A 155 12.50 -7.29 -9.32
N ILE A 156 11.84 -8.45 -9.44
CA ILE A 156 10.39 -8.58 -9.22
C ILE A 156 10.04 -8.20 -7.77
N MET A 157 10.77 -8.73 -6.78
CA MET A 157 10.56 -8.41 -5.36
C MET A 157 10.71 -6.92 -5.09
N LEU A 158 11.74 -6.28 -5.66
CA LEU A 158 11.96 -4.84 -5.54
C LEU A 158 10.84 -4.03 -6.20
N MET A 159 10.38 -4.44 -7.39
CA MET A 159 9.26 -3.79 -8.07
C MET A 159 7.96 -3.92 -7.28
N MET A 160 7.70 -5.05 -6.65
CA MET A 160 6.51 -5.24 -5.80
C MET A 160 6.55 -4.37 -4.54
N LEU A 161 7.72 -4.20 -3.92
CA LEU A 161 7.91 -3.25 -2.83
C LEU A 161 7.74 -1.80 -3.30
N LEU A 162 8.24 -1.47 -4.50
CA LEU A 162 8.02 -0.15 -5.08
C LEU A 162 6.53 0.12 -5.31
N SER A 163 5.80 -0.86 -5.85
CA SER A 163 4.34 -0.76 -6.02
C SER A 163 3.60 -0.58 -4.71
N SER A 164 4.00 -1.28 -3.64
CA SER A 164 3.35 -1.13 -2.33
C SER A 164 3.51 0.28 -1.78
N VAL A 165 4.70 0.87 -1.92
CA VAL A 165 4.98 2.26 -1.55
C VAL A 165 4.12 3.21 -2.39
N ILE A 166 4.06 3.01 -3.71
CA ILE A 166 3.22 3.85 -4.61
C ILE A 166 1.74 3.76 -4.21
N TYR A 167 1.21 2.56 -3.99
CA TYR A 167 -0.19 2.39 -3.57
C TYR A 167 -0.47 3.01 -2.21
N MET A 168 0.46 2.91 -1.26
CA MET A 168 0.34 3.53 0.05
C MET A 168 0.37 5.06 -0.05
N LEU A 169 1.25 5.63 -0.88
CA LEU A 169 1.30 7.07 -1.12
C LEU A 169 0.00 7.58 -1.76
N ILE A 170 -0.55 6.84 -2.73
CA ILE A 170 -1.83 7.18 -3.35
C ILE A 170 -2.96 7.10 -2.31
N CYS A 171 -2.99 6.05 -1.48
CA CYS A 171 -3.97 5.90 -0.39
C CYS A 171 -3.97 7.11 0.54
N LEU A 172 -2.79 7.49 1.06
CA LEU A 172 -2.65 8.64 1.96
C LEU A 172 -2.98 9.96 1.26
N TYR A 173 -2.70 10.08 -0.04
CA TYR A 173 -2.99 11.28 -0.82
C TYR A 173 -4.49 11.45 -1.08
N VAL A 174 -5.17 10.40 -1.54
CA VAL A 174 -6.61 10.42 -1.85
C VAL A 174 -7.43 10.73 -0.60
N GLU A 175 -7.03 10.17 0.54
CA GLU A 175 -7.67 10.43 1.82
C GLU A 175 -7.62 11.91 2.26
N GLN A 176 -6.53 12.63 1.96
CA GLN A 176 -6.46 14.07 2.27
C GLN A 176 -7.40 14.89 1.37
N ILE A 177 -7.69 14.41 0.16
CA ILE A 177 -8.53 15.11 -0.83
C ILE A 177 -10.02 14.82 -0.60
N MET A 178 -10.36 13.57 -0.30
CA MET A 178 -11.71 13.10 -0.01
C MET A 178 -11.79 12.60 1.43
N PRO A 179 -11.78 13.48 2.43
CA PRO A 179 -12.19 13.06 3.76
C PRO A 179 -13.65 12.63 3.68
N GLY A 180 -13.97 11.47 4.23
CA GLY A 180 -15.34 10.97 4.35
C GLY A 180 -16.24 11.88 5.19
N ASP A 181 -17.37 11.35 5.68
CA ASP A 181 -18.51 12.09 6.25
C ASP A 181 -18.22 13.12 7.38
N PHE A 182 -17.00 13.18 7.94
CA PHE A 182 -16.66 14.06 9.07
C PHE A 182 -15.35 14.86 8.91
N GLY A 183 -14.71 14.93 7.73
CA GLY A 183 -13.48 15.71 7.55
C GLY A 183 -13.61 16.85 6.53
N VAL A 184 -12.80 17.91 6.70
CA VAL A 184 -12.79 19.07 5.80
C VAL A 184 -11.88 18.78 4.59
N PRO A 185 -12.40 18.77 3.34
CA PRO A 185 -11.60 18.42 2.17
C PRO A 185 -10.46 19.41 1.94
N LYS A 186 -9.21 18.90 1.85
CA LYS A 186 -8.06 19.71 1.41
C LYS A 186 -8.01 19.75 -0.11
N LYS A 187 -7.68 20.93 -0.66
CA LYS A 187 -7.59 21.13 -2.12
C LYS A 187 -6.53 20.23 -2.76
N TRP A 188 -6.77 19.78 -3.99
CA TRP A 188 -5.91 18.90 -4.81
C TRP A 188 -4.44 19.38 -4.94
N ASN A 189 -4.16 20.68 -4.78
CA ASN A 189 -2.81 21.25 -4.85
C ASN A 189 -2.06 21.32 -3.50
N PHE A 190 -2.54 20.60 -2.48
CA PHE A 190 -1.98 20.63 -1.12
C PHE A 190 -0.45 20.41 -1.01
N PRO A 191 0.19 19.46 -1.72
CA PRO A 191 1.64 19.27 -1.61
C PRO A 191 2.48 20.40 -2.23
N PHE A 192 1.89 21.21 -3.12
CA PHE A 192 2.55 22.35 -3.77
C PHE A 192 2.24 23.70 -3.13
N THR A 193 1.46 23.72 -2.03
CA THR A 193 1.06 24.97 -1.39
C THR A 193 1.98 25.27 -0.19
N VAL A 194 2.69 26.41 -0.25
CA VAL A 194 3.65 26.89 0.78
C VAL A 194 3.01 27.01 2.19
N SER A 195 1.70 27.18 2.25
CA SER A 195 0.89 27.19 3.49
C SER A 195 1.00 25.90 4.31
N TYR A 196 1.26 24.74 3.67
CA TYR A 196 1.44 23.46 4.36
C TYR A 196 2.79 23.36 5.09
N TRP A 197 3.86 23.90 4.49
CA TRP A 197 5.22 23.87 5.05
C TRP A 197 5.47 25.01 6.04
N CYS A 198 4.75 26.13 5.92
CA CYS A 198 4.99 27.33 6.73
C CYS A 198 4.01 27.51 7.90
N GLY A 199 3.06 26.58 8.08
CA GLY A 199 2.04 26.68 9.12
C GLY A 199 1.02 27.77 8.81
N GLN A 200 -0.27 27.47 8.95
CA GLN A 200 -1.27 28.52 8.95
C GLN A 200 -1.01 29.43 10.15
N LYS A 201 -0.95 30.74 9.91
CA LYS A 201 -1.09 31.72 10.99
C LYS A 201 -2.40 31.42 11.71
N GLU A 202 -2.28 31.21 13.00
CA GLU A 202 -3.35 31.06 13.96
C GLU A 202 -4.44 32.10 13.67
N TYR A 203 -5.60 31.64 13.20
CA TYR A 203 -6.77 32.51 13.11
C TYR A 203 -7.26 32.73 14.55
N VAL A 204 -6.83 33.84 15.15
CA VAL A 204 -7.45 34.38 16.34
C VAL A 204 -8.90 34.71 15.98
N GLY A 205 -9.85 33.95 16.51
CA GLY A 205 -11.27 34.21 16.34
C GLY A 205 -11.61 35.61 16.84
N ILE A 206 -12.43 36.34 16.09
CA ILE A 206 -12.91 37.69 16.45
C ILE A 206 -13.70 37.68 17.79
N GLU A 207 -14.07 36.51 18.31
CA GLU A 207 -14.76 36.36 19.59
C GLU A 207 -13.90 36.77 20.81
N ASP A 208 -12.56 36.77 20.71
CA ASP A 208 -11.69 37.20 21.82
C ASP A 208 -11.42 38.71 21.87
N MET A 209 -11.81 39.49 20.85
CA MET A 209 -11.67 40.96 20.90
C MET A 209 -12.83 41.68 21.59
N SER A 210 -13.99 41.03 21.76
CA SER A 210 -15.19 41.70 22.27
C SER A 210 -15.24 41.75 23.81
N ASN A 211 -14.65 40.77 24.51
CA ASN A 211 -14.70 40.71 25.98
C ASN A 211 -13.59 41.50 26.70
N GLY A 212 -12.51 41.89 26.00
CA GLY A 212 -11.42 42.67 26.60
C GLY A 212 -11.65 44.18 26.66
N SER A 213 -12.58 44.71 25.84
CA SER A 213 -12.82 46.15 25.71
C SER A 213 -14.12 46.63 26.38
N ALA A 214 -15.11 45.74 26.58
CA ALA A 214 -16.35 46.07 27.27
C ALA A 214 -16.21 46.16 28.81
N SER A 215 -15.25 45.46 29.41
CA SER A 215 -15.05 45.48 30.88
C SER A 215 -14.40 46.76 31.40
N LYS A 216 -13.81 47.61 30.54
CA LYS A 216 -13.20 48.89 30.95
C LYS A 216 -14.15 50.09 30.87
N ALA A 217 -15.30 49.95 30.19
CA ALA A 217 -16.29 51.02 30.07
C ALA A 217 -17.38 50.96 31.16
N SER A 218 -17.65 49.79 31.73
CA SER A 218 -18.63 49.62 32.81
C SER A 218 -18.12 50.04 34.21
N GLY A 219 -16.80 50.10 34.41
CA GLY A 219 -16.20 50.58 35.66
C GLY A 219 -16.12 52.12 35.78
N PHE A 220 -16.29 52.86 34.68
CA PHE A 220 -16.18 54.33 34.67
C PHE A 220 -17.53 55.05 34.78
N LEU A 221 -18.64 54.33 34.61
CA LEU A 221 -20.01 54.88 34.67
C LEU A 221 -20.69 54.71 36.05
N ASN A 222 -20.06 54.03 37.00
CA ASN A 222 -20.57 53.86 38.37
C ASN A 222 -19.91 54.80 39.41
N SER A 223 -19.24 55.87 38.99
CA SER A 223 -18.61 56.86 39.90
C SER A 223 -19.14 58.28 39.77
N ILE A 224 -20.36 58.47 39.28
CA ILE A 224 -20.99 59.79 39.22
C ILE A 224 -22.42 59.69 39.77
N GLU A 225 -22.54 59.57 41.09
CA GLU A 225 -23.69 60.13 41.82
C GLU A 225 -23.40 61.62 42.09
N PRO A 226 -24.32 62.54 41.74
CA PRO A 226 -24.57 63.74 42.52
C PRO A 226 -25.82 63.47 43.37
N PHE A 227 -25.69 63.44 44.71
CA PHE A 227 -25.86 64.59 45.60
C PHE A 227 -27.20 65.33 45.44
N ASP A 228 -27.94 65.29 46.55
CA ASP A 228 -29.20 65.96 46.96
C ASP A 228 -30.54 65.43 46.42
#